data_AF-A0A059LB46-F1
#
_entry.id   AF-A0A059LB46-F1
#
_cell.length_a   1.000
_cell.length_b   1.000
_cell.length_c   1.000
_cell.angle_alpha   90.00
_cell.angle_beta   90.00
_cell.angle_gamma   90.00
#
_symmetry.space_group_name_H-M   'P 1'
#
loop_
_entity.id
_entity.type
_entity.pdbx_description
1 polymer ?
#
loop_
_entity_poly.entity_id
_entity_poly.type
_entity_poly.pdbx_seq_one_letter_code
_entity_poly.pdbx_strand_id
1 'polypeptide(L)'
;MLPNLLQTLFETVFLEDCSNQWSLSRPMLSLMLLDPAGLAAVQRKIVAAQPAERHARLAACFEKLMQGVEPALESKNRDKFTQNLTVVRQEFRSKT
;
A
#
# COMPACT_ATOMS: atom_id res chain seq x y z
N MET A 1 -8.13 -10.05 12.03
CA MET A 1 -9.04 -9.83 10.87
C MET A 1 -8.62 -8.61 10.05
N LEU A 2 -8.55 -7.41 10.62
CA LEU A 2 -8.12 -6.20 9.89
C LEU A 2 -6.72 -6.29 9.25
N PRO A 3 -5.68 -6.82 9.92
CA PRO A 3 -4.36 -6.96 9.30
C PRO A 3 -4.35 -7.91 8.10
N ASN A 4 -5.14 -8.99 8.14
CA ASN A 4 -5.25 -9.94 7.04
C ASN A 4 -5.95 -9.30 5.83
N LEU A 5 -7.00 -8.50 6.06
CA LEU A 5 -7.68 -7.78 4.99
C LEU A 5 -6.75 -6.75 4.34
N LEU A 6 -6.01 -5.98 5.15
CA LEU A 6 -5.04 -5.01 4.65
C LEU A 6 -3.91 -5.70 3.88
N GLN A 7 -3.45 -6.86 4.34
CA GLN A 7 -2.48 -7.69 3.62
C GLN A 7 -3.02 -8.10 2.25
N THR A 8 -4.22 -8.67 2.18
CA THR A 8 -4.85 -9.07 0.91
C THR A 8 -4.99 -7.89 -0.04
N LEU A 9 -5.39 -6.71 0.45
CA LEU A 9 -5.50 -5.51 -0.38
C LEU A 9 -4.15 -5.09 -0.97
N PHE A 10 -3.07 -5.16 -0.18
CA PHE A 10 -1.73 -4.88 -0.68
C PHE A 10 -1.26 -5.89 -1.72
N GLU A 11 -1.47 -7.18 -1.48
CA GLU A 11 -1.12 -8.24 -2.42
C GLU A 11 -1.90 -8.07 -3.74
N THR A 12 -3.20 -7.79 -3.69
CA THR A 12 -4.02 -7.53 -4.87
C THR A 12 -3.58 -6.27 -5.64
N VAL A 13 -3.20 -5.19 -4.96
CA VAL A 13 -2.80 -3.95 -5.66
C VAL A 13 -1.38 -4.03 -6.23
N PHE A 14 -0.44 -4.62 -5.48
CA PHE A 14 0.97 -4.64 -5.86
C PHE A 14 1.36 -5.86 -6.71
N LEU A 15 0.74 -7.02 -6.46
CA LEU A 15 1.17 -8.29 -7.04
C LEU A 15 0.20 -8.80 -8.11
N GLU A 16 -1.09 -8.41 -8.06
CA GLU A 16 -2.11 -8.88 -9.02
C GLU A 16 -2.45 -7.83 -10.11
N ASP A 17 -3.03 -8.29 -11.21
CA ASP A 17 -3.63 -7.46 -12.25
C ASP A 17 -5.03 -6.98 -11.84
N CYS A 18 -5.08 -6.13 -10.81
CA CYS A 18 -6.33 -5.51 -10.37
C CYS A 18 -6.74 -4.35 -11.31
N SER A 19 -7.91 -4.46 -11.94
CA SER A 19 -8.55 -3.39 -12.73
C SER A 19 -9.27 -2.34 -11.87
N ASN A 20 -9.63 -2.68 -10.63
CA ASN A 20 -10.43 -1.85 -9.71
C ASN A 20 -9.60 -1.09 -8.66
N GLN A 21 -8.35 -0.73 -8.98
CA GLN A 21 -7.40 -0.08 -8.05
C GLN A 21 -7.99 1.15 -7.31
N TRP A 22 -8.82 1.92 -8.00
CA TRP A 22 -9.40 3.17 -7.49
C TRP A 22 -10.42 2.93 -6.39
N SER A 23 -11.13 1.79 -6.43
CA SER A 23 -12.10 1.46 -5.38
C SER A 23 -11.43 0.89 -4.12
N LEU A 24 -10.21 0.36 -4.24
CA LEU A 24 -9.46 -0.24 -3.13
C LEU A 24 -8.63 0.78 -2.34
N SER A 25 -8.21 1.90 -2.95
CA SER A 25 -7.36 2.89 -2.28
C SER A 25 -8.02 3.48 -1.02
N ARG A 26 -9.31 3.80 -1.09
CA ARG A 26 -10.06 4.42 0.02
C ARG A 26 -10.24 3.46 1.21
N PRO A 27 -10.71 2.20 1.01
CA PRO A 27 -10.70 1.18 2.07
C PRO A 27 -9.32 0.93 2.67
N MET A 28 -8.26 0.89 1.85
CA MET A 28 -6.90 0.70 2.35
C MET A 28 -6.48 1.80 3.31
N LEU A 29 -6.66 3.07 2.94
CA LEU A 29 -6.31 4.19 3.82
C LEU A 29 -7.08 4.12 5.14
N SER A 30 -8.39 3.86 5.10
CA SER A 30 -9.19 3.72 6.32
C SER A 30 -8.69 2.60 7.24
N LEU A 31 -8.31 1.45 6.69
CA LEU A 31 -7.75 0.33 7.46
C LEU A 31 -6.38 0.67 8.06
N MET A 32 -5.54 1.38 7.31
CA MET A 32 -4.22 1.81 7.75
C MET A 32 -4.27 2.78 8.93
N LEU A 33 -5.24 3.70 8.92
CA LEU A 33 -5.43 4.68 10.00
C LEU A 33 -6.06 4.05 11.25
N LEU A 34 -6.83 2.98 11.10
CA LEU A 34 -7.48 2.29 12.21
C LEU A 34 -6.50 1.45 13.05
N ASP A 35 -5.47 0.90 12.42
CA ASP A 35 -4.47 0.06 13.10
C ASP A 35 -3.04 0.31 12.55
N PRO A 36 -2.39 1.41 12.95
CA PRO A 36 -1.03 1.73 12.51
C PRO A 36 0.01 0.67 12.94
N ALA A 37 -0.18 0.04 14.09
CA ALA A 37 0.69 -1.02 14.58
C ALA A 37 0.55 -2.29 13.74
N GLY A 38 -0.69 -2.65 13.39
CA GLY A 38 -0.99 -3.73 12.45
C GLY A 38 -0.44 -3.48 11.05
N LEU A 39 -0.50 -2.25 10.56
CA LEU A 39 0.10 -1.86 9.28
C LEU A 39 1.61 -2.18 9.23
N ALA A 40 2.38 -1.77 10.24
CA ALA A 40 3.82 -2.05 10.27
C ALA A 40 4.12 -3.55 10.28
N ALA A 41 3.30 -4.36 10.97
CA ALA A 41 3.43 -5.81 10.95
C ALA A 41 3.09 -6.41 9.57
N VAL A 42 2.05 -5.90 8.90
CA VAL A 42 1.65 -6.31 7.55
C VAL A 42 2.73 -5.98 6.53
N GLN A 43 3.28 -4.76 6.55
CA GLN A 43 4.36 -4.35 5.65
C GLN A 43 5.58 -5.27 5.78
N ARG A 44 6.02 -5.57 7.01
CA ARG A 44 7.13 -6.50 7.26
C ARG A 44 6.85 -7.90 6.71
N LYS A 45 5.63 -8.41 6.89
CA LYS A 45 5.24 -9.73 6.36
C LYS A 45 5.29 -9.77 4.83
N ILE A 46 4.73 -8.76 4.16
CA ILE A 46 4.69 -8.71 2.70
C ILE A 46 6.12 -8.56 2.15
N VAL A 47 6.97 -7.73 2.76
CA VAL A 47 8.39 -7.61 2.40
C VAL A 47 9.09 -8.95 2.53
N ALA A 48 8.97 -9.62 3.68
CA ALA A 48 9.61 -10.90 3.94
C ALA A 48 9.14 -12.02 3.00
N ALA A 49 7.92 -11.93 2.46
CA ALA A 49 7.38 -12.89 1.50
C ALA A 49 7.93 -12.72 0.07
N GLN A 50 8.61 -11.60 -0.23
CA GLN A 50 9.25 -11.38 -1.54
C GLN A 50 10.68 -11.94 -1.57
N PRO A 51 11.26 -12.17 -2.76
CA PRO A 51 12.70 -12.40 -2.91
C PRO A 51 13.52 -11.24 -2.33
N ALA A 52 14.69 -11.54 -1.74
CA ALA A 52 15.54 -10.55 -1.05
C ALA A 52 15.88 -9.32 -1.91
N GLU A 53 16.10 -9.53 -3.21
CA GLU A 53 16.38 -8.50 -4.21
C GLU A 53 15.25 -7.44 -4.31
N ARG A 54 14.01 -7.82 -3.98
CA ARG A 54 12.83 -6.94 -4.03
C ARG A 54 12.53 -6.26 -2.70
N HIS A 55 13.19 -6.65 -1.60
CA HIS A 55 12.88 -6.14 -0.26
C HIS A 55 13.06 -4.64 -0.16
N ALA A 56 14.24 -4.13 -0.57
CA ALA A 56 14.56 -2.70 -0.50
C ALA A 56 13.59 -1.86 -1.34
N ARG A 57 13.27 -2.34 -2.55
CA ARG A 57 12.34 -1.68 -3.45
C ARG A 57 10.92 -1.62 -2.88
N LEU A 58 10.44 -2.72 -2.32
CA LEU A 58 9.10 -2.77 -1.72
C LEU A 58 9.01 -1.96 -0.41
N ALA A 59 10.08 -1.90 0.38
CA ALA A 59 10.15 -1.03 1.54
C ALA A 59 10.06 0.45 1.14
N ALA A 60 10.82 0.88 0.13
CA ALA A 60 10.75 2.24 -0.41
C ALA A 60 9.37 2.58 -0.99
N CYS A 61 8.69 1.58 -1.58
CA CYS A 61 7.31 1.71 -2.05
C CYS A 61 6.35 2.07 -0.92
N PHE A 62 6.48 1.44 0.25
CA PHE A 62 5.64 1.77 1.42
C PHE A 62 5.92 3.16 1.98
N GLU A 63 7.16 3.64 1.96
CA GLU A 63 7.49 5.02 2.35
C GLU A 63 6.86 6.04 1.41
N LYS A 64 7.02 5.84 0.09
CA LYS A 64 6.40 6.69 -0.94
C LYS A 64 4.88 6.68 -0.88
N LEU A 65 4.27 5.55 -0.51
CA LEU A 65 2.82 5.43 -0.40
C LEU A 65 2.25 6.44 0.61
N MET A 66 2.94 6.68 1.72
CA MET A 66 2.51 7.58 2.78
C MET A 66 3.05 9.02 2.64
N GLN A 67 3.82 9.32 1.59
CA GLN A 67 4.42 10.62 1.41
C GLN A 67 3.36 11.72 1.23
N GLY A 68 3.30 12.64 2.19
CA GLY A 68 2.31 13.73 2.20
C GLY A 68 0.88 13.27 2.48
N VAL A 69 0.70 12.06 3.03
CA VAL A 69 -0.60 11.56 3.51
C VAL A 69 -0.70 11.82 5.00
N GLU A 70 -1.74 12.54 5.40
CA GLU A 70 -2.05 12.85 6.80
C GLU A 70 -2.85 11.72 7.46
N PRO A 71 -2.90 11.63 8.79
CA PRO A 71 -3.73 10.65 9.50
C PRO A 71 -5.22 11.06 9.52
N ALA A 72 -5.79 11.41 8.37
CA ALA A 72 -7.15 11.92 8.22
C ALA A 72 -7.87 11.35 6.97
N LEU A 73 -9.21 11.35 6.98
CA LEU A 73 -10.04 10.78 5.89
C LEU A 73 -10.67 11.84 4.97
N GLU A 74 -10.11 13.03 4.95
CA GLU A 74 -10.55 14.14 4.10
C GLU A 74 -10.39 13.81 2.60
N SER A 75 -11.18 14.42 1.73
CA SER A 75 -11.14 14.13 0.28
C SER A 75 -9.74 14.33 -0.29
N LYS A 76 -9.12 15.49 -0.02
CA LYS A 76 -7.78 15.84 -0.52
C LYS A 76 -6.73 14.80 -0.11
N ASN A 77 -6.79 14.32 1.14
CA ASN A 77 -5.85 13.34 1.65
C ASN A 77 -6.04 11.94 1.03
N ARG A 78 -7.31 11.53 0.84
CA ARG A 78 -7.65 10.29 0.12
C ARG A 78 -7.20 10.32 -1.33
N ASP A 79 -7.35 11.47 -1.99
CA ASP A 79 -6.91 11.66 -3.38
C ASP A 79 -5.38 11.60 -3.47
N LYS A 80 -4.68 12.20 -2.51
CA LYS A 80 -3.21 12.11 -2.39
C LYS A 80 -2.74 10.66 -2.21
N PHE A 81 -3.36 9.90 -1.31
CA PHE A 81 -3.06 8.48 -1.13
C PHE A 81 -3.31 7.67 -2.41
N THR A 82 -4.42 7.93 -3.11
CA THR A 82 -4.76 7.26 -4.37
C THR A 82 -3.72 7.54 -5.46
N GLN A 83 -3.23 8.78 -5.54
CA GLN A 83 -2.16 9.17 -6.45
C GLN A 83 -0.86 8.43 -6.12
N ASN A 84 -0.44 8.44 -4.85
CA ASN A 84 0.76 7.75 -4.40
C ASN A 84 0.67 6.25 -4.72
N LEU A 85 -0.46 5.60 -4.43
CA LEU A 85 -0.68 4.18 -4.71
C LEU A 85 -0.52 3.85 -6.21
N THR A 86 -0.98 4.75 -7.09
CA THR A 86 -0.83 4.60 -8.55
C THR A 86 0.64 4.66 -8.98
N VAL A 87 1.37 5.66 -8.48
CA VAL A 87 2.80 5.84 -8.79
C VAL A 87 3.59 4.64 -8.31
N VAL A 88 3.42 4.26 -7.04
CA VAL A 88 4.19 3.17 -6.43
C VAL A 88 3.90 1.82 -7.10
N ARG A 89 2.66 1.55 -7.52
CA ARG A 89 2.31 0.34 -8.27
C ARG A 89 3.03 0.29 -9.62
N GLN A 90 3.02 1.39 -10.37
CA GLN A 90 3.72 1.48 -11.65
C GLN A 90 5.23 1.29 -11.46
N GLU A 91 5.80 1.97 -10.46
CA GLU A 91 7.20 1.82 -10.09
C GLU A 91 7.50 0.36 -9.75
N PHE A 92 6.72 -0.31 -8.89
CA PHE A 92 6.95 -1.70 -8.48
C PHE A 92 6.78 -2.72 -9.62
N ARG A 93 5.97 -2.43 -10.64
CA ARG A 93 5.78 -3.31 -11.80
C ARG A 93 6.75 -3.06 -12.95
N SER A 94 7.40 -1.89 -13.00
CA SER A 94 8.40 -1.58 -14.02
C SER A 94 9.63 -2.50 -13.90
N LYS A 95 10.11 -3.09 -14.99
CA LYS A 95 11.21 -4.07 -14.99
C LYS A 95 12.61 -3.43 -15.00
N THR A 96 12.79 -2.27 -14.38
CA THR A 96 14.11 -1.63 -14.31
C THR A 96 15.02 -2.34 -13.32
#